data_AF-A0A857JSB3-F1
#
_entry.id   AF-A0A857JSB3-F1
#
_cell.length_a   1.000
_cell.length_b   1.000
_cell.length_c   1.000
_cell.angle_alpha   90.00
_cell.angle_beta   90.00
_cell.angle_gamma   90.00
#
_symmetry.space_group_name_H-M   'P 1'
#
loop_
_entity.id
_entity.type
_entity.pdbx_description
1 polymer ?
#
loop_
_entity_poly.entity_id
_entity_poly.type
_entity_poly.pdbx_seq_one_letter_code
_entity_poly.pdbx_strand_id
1 'polypeptide(L)'
;MKDSTDKGTGDLFGEKRRRGRPKSGTAKTGAERQAAFRAKQQDNSVTVTINRALLEGLDAQMQAIRDGGSVLVLTPEQAGEILKAIRHSSLKQLRGQRPRPQAKTTA
;
A
#
# COMPACT_ATOMS: atom_id res chain seq x y z
N MET A 1 4.15 -17.51 51.29
CA MET A 1 2.85 -16.83 51.28
C MET A 1 3.12 -15.42 50.77
N LYS A 2 2.47 -14.96 49.70
CA LYS A 2 2.65 -13.58 49.19
C LYS A 2 1.71 -12.66 49.97
N ASP A 3 2.26 -11.65 50.64
CA ASP A 3 1.47 -10.70 51.42
C ASP A 3 0.53 -9.89 50.53
N SER A 4 -0.75 -9.88 50.91
CA SER A 4 -1.86 -9.24 50.20
C SER A 4 -1.85 -7.71 50.29
N THR A 5 -0.93 -7.15 51.09
CA THR A 5 -0.72 -5.70 51.27
C THR A 5 0.43 -5.16 50.43
N ASP A 6 1.19 -6.01 49.74
CA ASP A 6 2.22 -5.58 48.81
C ASP A 6 1.63 -5.20 47.44
N LYS A 7 0.84 -4.12 47.44
CA LYS A 7 0.31 -3.50 46.22
C LYS A 7 1.28 -2.47 45.61
N GLY A 8 2.45 -2.26 46.22
CA GLY A 8 3.41 -1.22 45.84
C GLY A 8 4.62 -1.72 45.06
N THR A 9 5.01 -2.99 45.20
CA THR A 9 6.28 -3.47 44.60
C THR A 9 6.23 -3.58 43.06
N GLY A 10 5.04 -3.64 42.46
CA GLY A 10 4.88 -3.60 41.00
C GLY A 10 5.08 -2.20 40.38
N ASP A 11 4.99 -1.13 41.18
CA ASP A 11 5.00 0.26 40.69
C ASP A 11 6.32 1.01 41.00
N LEU A 12 7.18 0.42 41.84
CA LEU A 12 8.53 0.95 42.12
C LEU A 12 9.49 0.85 40.91
N PHE A 13 9.16 -0.02 39.96
CA PHE A 13 9.79 -0.07 38.64
C PHE A 13 8.70 0.04 37.57
N GLY A 14 8.17 1.26 37.39
CA GLY A 14 7.18 1.55 36.35
C GLY A 14 7.55 0.89 35.02
N GLU A 15 6.52 0.39 34.30
CA GLU A 15 6.67 -0.39 33.05
C GLU A 15 7.90 0.04 32.25
N LYS A 16 8.86 -0.88 32.12
CA LYS A 16 10.17 -0.65 31.52
C LYS A 16 10.01 0.06 30.17
N ARG A 17 10.21 1.39 30.17
CA ARG A 17 10.06 2.23 28.97
C ARG A 17 11.09 1.76 27.94
N ARG A 18 10.64 1.28 26.78
CA ARG A 18 11.54 1.10 25.65
C ARG A 18 12.11 2.48 25.28
N ARG A 19 13.43 2.62 25.33
CA ARG A 19 14.14 3.87 24.99
C ARG A 19 13.69 4.34 23.60
N GLY A 20 13.42 5.63 23.43
CA GLY A 20 13.09 6.25 22.14
C GLY A 20 11.61 6.38 21.76
N ARG A 21 10.66 5.80 22.52
CA ARG A 21 9.21 6.01 22.25
C ARG A 21 8.62 7.08 23.19
N PRO A 22 8.28 8.28 22.70
CA PRO A 22 7.52 9.24 23.49
C PRO A 22 6.16 8.63 23.87
N LYS A 23 5.72 8.87 25.12
CA LYS A 23 4.46 8.37 25.68
C LYS A 23 3.27 9.23 25.23
N SER A 24 3.31 9.77 24.01
CA SER A 24 2.14 10.46 23.46
C SER A 24 1.15 9.40 22.99
N GLY A 25 -0.10 9.49 23.47
CA GLY A 25 -1.18 8.57 23.07
C GLY A 25 -1.48 8.58 21.57
N THR A 26 -0.84 9.47 20.82
CA THR A 26 -0.96 9.66 19.37
C THR A 26 0.22 9.08 18.58
N ALA A 27 1.24 8.52 19.23
CA ALA A 27 2.42 8.00 18.56
C ALA A 27 2.13 6.68 17.83
N LYS A 28 2.00 6.76 16.50
CA LYS A 28 1.77 5.59 15.64
C LYS A 28 2.79 4.48 15.90
N THR A 29 2.30 3.25 16.03
CA THR A 29 3.16 2.06 16.09
C THR A 29 3.93 1.89 14.77
N GLY A 30 5.02 1.12 14.77
CA GLY A 30 5.74 0.81 13.53
C GLY A 30 4.85 0.11 12.49
N ALA A 31 3.98 -0.79 12.98
CA ALA A 31 2.98 -1.48 12.16
C ALA A 31 1.98 -0.51 11.52
N GLU A 32 1.43 0.44 12.28
CA GLU A 32 0.52 1.46 11.75
C GLU A 32 1.18 2.37 10.71
N ARG A 33 2.44 2.73 10.91
CA ARG A 33 3.20 3.49 9.91
C ARG A 33 3.38 2.71 8.62
N GLN A 34 3.72 1.43 8.72
CA GLN A 34 3.90 0.59 7.55
C GLN A 34 2.58 0.29 6.84
N ALA A 35 1.48 0.16 7.57
CA ALA A 35 0.13 0.07 7.01
C ALA A 35 -0.27 1.35 6.28
N ALA A 36 -0.03 2.53 6.87
CA ALA A 36 -0.30 3.82 6.24
C ALA A 36 0.56 4.04 4.98
N PHE A 37 1.82 3.61 4.99
CA PHE A 37 2.68 3.65 3.81
C PHE A 37 2.16 2.75 2.69
N ARG A 38 1.75 1.52 3.01
CA ARG A 38 1.16 0.59 2.03
C ARG A 38 -0.15 1.13 1.46
N ALA A 39 -1.01 1.73 2.29
CA ALA A 39 -2.23 2.38 1.84
C ALA A 39 -1.92 3.53 0.85
N LYS A 40 -0.99 4.41 1.20
CA LYS A 40 -0.58 5.53 0.33
C LYS A 40 0.00 5.05 -1.01
N GLN A 41 0.78 3.97 -1.02
CA GLN A 41 1.32 3.40 -2.26
C GLN A 41 0.20 2.83 -3.15
N GLN A 42 -0.83 2.23 -2.56
CA GLN A 42 -1.98 1.69 -3.30
C GLN A 42 -2.89 2.79 -3.86
N ASP A 43 -2.95 3.95 -3.19
CA ASP A 43 -3.70 5.11 -3.69
C ASP A 43 -2.99 5.78 -4.88
N ASN A 44 -1.65 5.74 -4.91
CA ASN A 44 -0.86 6.49 -5.88
C ASN A 44 -0.34 5.68 -7.07
N SER A 45 -0.32 4.35 -7.00
CA SER A 45 0.35 3.51 -8.00
C SER A 45 -0.38 2.22 -8.31
N VAL A 46 -0.38 1.84 -9.59
CA VAL A 46 -0.82 0.53 -10.06
C VAL A 46 0.38 -0.16 -10.68
N THR A 47 0.72 -1.34 -10.17
CA THR A 47 1.79 -2.16 -10.76
C THR A 47 1.20 -3.05 -11.84
N VAL A 48 1.67 -2.95 -13.07
CA VAL A 48 1.18 -3.74 -14.21
C VAL A 48 2.28 -4.70 -14.66
N THR A 49 1.93 -5.96 -14.85
CA THR A 49 2.82 -6.97 -15.45
C THR A 49 2.52 -7.05 -16.94
N ILE A 50 3.52 -6.78 -17.78
CA ILE A 50 3.41 -6.77 -19.24
C ILE A 50 4.47 -7.72 -19.79
N ASN A 51 4.20 -8.34 -20.94
CA ASN A 51 5.19 -9.15 -21.65
C ASN A 51 6.38 -8.29 -22.07
N ARG A 52 7.60 -8.77 -21.84
CA ARG A 52 8.85 -8.05 -22.13
C ARG A 52 8.95 -7.63 -23.60
N ALA A 53 8.47 -8.46 -24.53
CA ALA A 53 8.50 -8.16 -25.97
C ALA A 53 7.67 -6.93 -26.36
N LEU A 54 6.67 -6.57 -25.55
CA LEU A 54 5.80 -5.41 -25.80
C LEU A 54 6.33 -4.13 -25.16
N LEU A 55 7.36 -4.22 -24.33
CA LEU A 55 7.87 -3.09 -23.56
C LEU A 55 8.53 -2.05 -24.47
N GLU A 56 9.35 -2.48 -25.42
CA GLU A 56 10.04 -1.60 -26.37
C GLU A 56 9.05 -0.86 -27.27
N GLY A 57 8.03 -1.56 -27.78
CA GLY A 57 6.96 -0.94 -28.57
C GLY A 57 6.13 0.05 -27.76
N LEU A 58 5.84 -0.26 -26.49
CA LEU A 58 5.14 0.67 -25.59
C LEU A 58 5.97 1.92 -25.31
N ASP A 59 7.27 1.79 -25.04
CA ASP A 59 8.15 2.92 -24.79
C ASP A 59 8.26 3.83 -26.02
N ALA A 60 8.49 3.24 -27.20
CA ALA A 60 8.53 3.97 -28.46
C ALA A 60 7.21 4.67 -28.78
N GLN A 61 6.06 4.03 -28.52
CA GLN A 61 4.74 4.66 -28.70
C GLN A 61 4.55 5.85 -27.75
N MET A 62 4.97 5.73 -26.49
CA MET A 62 4.86 6.81 -25.50
C MET A 62 5.80 7.97 -25.82
N GLN A 63 7.00 7.67 -26.35
CA GLN A 63 7.94 8.69 -26.81
C GLN A 63 7.39 9.43 -28.04
N ALA A 64 6.82 8.72 -29.02
CA ALA A 64 6.18 9.33 -30.18
C ALA A 64 5.05 10.30 -29.78
N ILE A 65 4.19 9.88 -28.84
CA ILE A 65 3.11 10.75 -28.31
C ILE A 65 3.69 11.98 -27.60
N ARG A 66 4.75 11.83 -26.80
CA ARG A 66 5.41 12.94 -26.11
C ARG A 66 5.94 13.99 -27.08
N ASP A 67 6.53 13.53 -28.18
CA ASP A 67 7.15 14.40 -29.20
C ASP A 67 6.10 14.98 -30.18
N GLY A 68 4.80 14.73 -29.93
CA GLY A 68 3.69 15.21 -30.78
C GLY A 68 3.53 14.41 -32.07
N GLY A 69 4.22 13.28 -32.21
CA GLY A 69 4.12 12.38 -33.34
C GLY A 69 2.85 11.53 -33.29
N SER A 70 2.19 11.38 -34.44
CA SER A 70 1.03 10.49 -34.63
C SER A 70 1.42 9.09 -35.12
N VAL A 71 2.71 8.74 -35.03
CA VAL A 71 3.23 7.45 -35.49
C VAL A 71 2.66 6.33 -34.63
N LEU A 72 2.03 5.36 -35.29
CA LEU A 72 1.55 4.12 -34.69
C LEU A 72 2.67 3.09 -34.74
N VAL A 73 3.33 2.87 -33.60
CA VAL A 73 4.45 1.92 -33.43
C VAL A 73 3.94 0.54 -33.00
N LEU A 74 2.86 0.48 -32.21
CA LEU A 74 2.26 -0.75 -31.74
C LEU A 74 1.14 -1.23 -32.67
N THR A 75 1.04 -2.54 -32.91
CA THR A 75 -0.15 -3.08 -33.60
C THR A 75 -1.39 -3.01 -32.71
N PRO A 76 -2.61 -3.01 -33.27
CA PRO A 76 -3.85 -3.01 -32.50
C PRO A 76 -3.94 -4.19 -31.51
N GLU A 77 -3.45 -5.36 -31.89
CA GLU A 77 -3.43 -6.55 -31.04
C GLU A 77 -2.52 -6.36 -29.84
N GLN A 78 -1.29 -5.86 -30.07
CA GLN A 78 -0.32 -5.57 -29.01
C GLN A 78 -0.84 -4.51 -28.03
N ALA A 79 -1.47 -3.45 -28.56
CA ALA A 79 -2.13 -2.44 -27.75
C ALA A 79 -3.28 -3.04 -26.93
N GLY A 80 -4.04 -3.98 -27.51
CA GLY A 80 -5.10 -4.71 -26.84
C GLY A 80 -4.59 -5.56 -25.67
N GLU A 81 -3.45 -6.25 -25.84
CA GLU A 81 -2.82 -7.03 -24.77
C GLU A 81 -2.36 -6.14 -23.61
N ILE A 82 -1.71 -5.02 -23.91
CA ILE A 82 -1.28 -4.04 -22.90
C ILE A 82 -2.49 -3.49 -22.15
N LEU A 83 -3.55 -3.10 -22.87
CA LEU A 83 -4.78 -2.58 -22.28
C LEU A 83 -5.45 -3.61 -21.36
N LYS A 84 -5.46 -4.89 -21.77
CA LYS A 84 -5.98 -5.99 -20.94
C LYS A 84 -5.18 -6.13 -19.64
N ALA A 85 -3.85 -6.06 -19.72
CA ALA A 85 -2.98 -6.15 -18.55
C ALA A 85 -3.21 -4.98 -17.57
N ILE A 86 -3.33 -3.75 -18.09
CA ILE A 86 -3.64 -2.55 -17.29
C ILE A 86 -4.99 -2.71 -16.59
N ARG A 87 -6.05 -3.07 -17.33
CA ARG A 87 -7.40 -3.25 -16.77
C ARG A 87 -7.44 -4.34 -15.71
N HIS A 88 -6.80 -5.48 -15.97
CA HIS A 88 -6.73 -6.57 -15.00
C HIS A 88 -6.05 -6.14 -13.70
N SER A 89 -4.91 -5.46 -13.80
CA SER A 89 -4.13 -4.98 -12.65
C SER A 89 -4.88 -3.92 -11.86
N SER A 90 -5.50 -2.97 -12.56
CA SER A 90 -6.35 -1.92 -11.98
C SER A 90 -7.52 -2.52 -11.21
N LEU A 91 -8.27 -3.45 -11.82
CA LEU A 91 -9.39 -4.12 -11.16
C LEU A 91 -8.94 -4.88 -9.91
N LYS A 92 -7.81 -5.59 -9.97
CA LYS A 92 -7.31 -6.37 -8.84
C LYS A 92 -6.83 -5.49 -7.68
N GLN A 93 -6.15 -4.39 -7.98
CA GLN A 93 -5.50 -3.54 -6.97
C GLN A 93 -6.47 -2.49 -6.39
N LEU A 94 -7.37 -1.94 -7.21
CA LEU A 94 -8.24 -0.83 -6.80
C LEU A 94 -9.62 -1.29 -6.31
N ARG A 95 -10.18 -2.43 -6.77
CA ARG A 95 -11.50 -2.89 -6.28
C ARG A 95 -11.52 -3.32 -4.82
N GLY A 96 -10.36 -3.56 -4.20
CA GLY A 96 -10.24 -3.87 -2.77
C GLY A 96 -10.41 -2.67 -1.84
N GLN A 97 -10.53 -1.45 -2.36
CA GLN A 97 -10.57 -0.19 -1.58
C GLN A 97 -11.91 0.09 -0.86
N ARG A 98 -12.91 -0.81 -0.92
CA ARG A 98 -14.06 -0.66 -0.01
C ARG A 98 -13.58 -0.99 1.40
N PRO A 99 -13.63 -0.04 2.36
CA PRO A 99 -13.43 -0.41 3.76
C PRO A 99 -14.43 -1.52 4.07
N ARG A 100 -13.94 -2.67 4.57
CA ARG A 100 -14.84 -3.68 5.12
C ARG A 100 -15.70 -2.94 6.13
N PRO A 101 -17.05 -3.05 6.09
CA PRO A 101 -17.88 -2.46 7.12
C PRO A 101 -17.33 -2.97 8.45
N GLN A 102 -16.84 -2.05 9.29
CA GLN A 102 -16.32 -2.42 10.59
C GLN A 102 -17.43 -3.22 11.29
N ALA A 103 -17.10 -4.42 11.75
CA ALA A 103 -18.04 -5.23 12.51
C ALA A 103 -18.61 -4.33 13.61
N LYS A 104 -19.95 -4.23 13.66
CA LYS A 104 -20.66 -3.41 14.65
C LYS A 104 -20.05 -3.69 16.02
N THR A 105 -19.59 -2.64 16.70
CA THR A 105 -19.24 -2.70 18.12
C THR A 105 -20.45 -3.26 18.85
N THR A 106 -20.34 -4.52 19.29
CA THR A 106 -21.28 -5.12 20.22
C THR A 106 -21.08 -4.38 21.53
N ALA A 107 -22.02 -3.50 21.84
CA ALA A 107 -22.16 -2.88 23.16
C ALA A 107 -22.80 -3.87 24.12
#